data_AF-A0A2V5R6U8-F1
#
_entry.id   AF-A0A2V5R6U8-F1
#
_cell.length_a   1.000
_cell.length_b   1.000
_cell.length_c   1.000
_cell.angle_alpha   90.00
_cell.angle_beta   90.00
_cell.angle_gamma   90.00
#
_symmetry.space_group_name_H-M   'P 1'
#
loop_
_entity.id
_entity.type
_entity.pdbx_description
1 polymer ?
#
loop_
_entity_poly.entity_id
_entity_poly.type
_entity_poly.pdbx_seq_one_letter_code
_entity_poly.pdbx_strand_id
1 'polypeptide(L)'
;MRHRSSKRWLAWSYDHVPGFAAISETTYKFIARHRGLGSTFTQLLWGKDVRPPTYFWARRWFLRALGLIYLIAFASFGVQVEGLVGSNGVSPLNQFLPAVYERFGSTAYSLLPTLCWFDSSNSLLHFLCSGGVVLSLLLILGIAPALSLVVLFVFYLSLTIAGQTFLSFQWDILLLETGFLSIFFAPWRLWPGELMLWRGSGPLATTSPVSRAGLFLLKFLLFKLMLMSGVVKLTSGDDCWWNLTALDYHYWSQPLPTVFAWWADKRPEWFK
;
A
#
# COMPACT_ATOMS: atom_id res chain seq x y z
N MET A 1 20.02 32.98 3.93
CA MET A 1 20.76 32.32 2.82
C MET A 1 20.89 30.81 3.03
N ARG A 2 19.82 30.00 2.84
CA ARG A 2 19.91 28.52 3.05
C ARG A 2 19.23 27.66 1.96
N HIS A 3 18.76 28.27 0.87
CA HIS A 3 18.08 27.55 -0.23
C HIS A 3 19.00 27.14 -1.40
N ARG A 4 20.32 27.43 -1.34
CA ARG A 4 21.26 27.22 -2.47
C ARG A 4 21.88 25.82 -2.57
N SER A 5 21.66 24.93 -1.59
CA SER A 5 22.33 23.60 -1.57
C SER A 5 21.80 22.65 -2.65
N SER A 6 20.49 22.66 -2.94
CA SER A 6 19.84 21.70 -3.85
C SER A 6 20.17 21.88 -5.34
N LYS A 7 20.93 22.91 -5.73
CA LYS A 7 21.15 23.26 -7.16
C LYS A 7 22.62 23.37 -7.54
N ARG A 8 23.55 22.85 -6.72
CA ARG A 8 25.00 22.91 -7.02
C ARG A 8 25.35 22.21 -8.33
N TRP A 9 24.76 21.04 -8.59
CA TRP A 9 24.95 20.32 -9.85
C TRP A 9 24.41 21.12 -11.05
N LEU A 10 23.21 21.69 -10.96
CA LEU A 10 22.65 22.47 -12.08
C LEU A 10 23.47 23.72 -12.40
N ALA A 11 23.99 24.41 -11.38
CA ALA A 11 24.90 25.53 -11.58
C ALA A 11 26.23 25.07 -12.19
N TRP A 12 26.80 23.97 -11.69
CA TRP A 12 28.01 23.39 -12.26
C TRP A 12 27.83 22.99 -13.73
N SER A 13 26.71 22.35 -14.08
CA SER A 13 26.38 21.98 -15.46
C SER A 13 26.18 23.20 -16.36
N TYR A 14 25.61 24.28 -15.82
CA TYR A 14 25.50 25.56 -16.54
C TYR A 14 26.86 26.13 -16.91
N ASP A 15 27.82 26.06 -15.99
CA ASP A 15 29.13 26.67 -16.18
C ASP A 15 30.13 25.78 -16.94
N HIS A 16 30.00 24.44 -16.84
CA HIS A 16 31.04 23.51 -17.29
C HIS A 16 30.62 22.58 -18.45
N VAL A 17 29.32 22.43 -18.75
CA VAL A 17 28.86 21.57 -19.84
C VAL A 17 28.63 22.41 -21.10
N PRO A 18 29.43 22.24 -22.16
CA PRO A 18 29.27 23.01 -23.39
C PRO A 18 27.88 22.80 -23.99
N GLY A 19 27.19 23.89 -24.31
CA GLY A 19 25.82 23.88 -24.86
C GLY A 19 24.69 23.86 -23.82
N PHE A 20 24.96 23.50 -22.56
CA PHE A 20 23.92 23.44 -21.52
C PHE A 20 23.37 24.84 -21.19
N ALA A 21 24.24 25.85 -21.07
CA ALA A 21 23.81 27.23 -20.85
C ALA A 21 22.88 27.72 -21.97
N ALA A 22 23.28 27.54 -23.24
CA ALA A 22 22.48 27.96 -24.39
C ALA A 22 21.12 27.26 -24.45
N ILE A 23 21.07 25.95 -24.24
CA ILE A 23 19.81 25.18 -24.25
C ILE A 23 18.92 25.59 -23.08
N SER A 24 19.48 25.72 -21.88
CA SER A 24 18.72 26.09 -20.68
C SER A 24 18.16 27.51 -20.77
N GLU A 25 18.93 28.47 -21.30
CA GLU A 25 18.46 29.84 -21.54
C GLU A 25 17.39 29.90 -22.62
N THR A 26 17.54 29.14 -23.70
CA THR A 26 16.56 29.11 -24.80
C THR A 26 15.23 28.52 -24.31
N THR A 27 15.31 27.42 -23.55
CA THR A 27 14.16 26.78 -22.90
C THR A 27 13.51 27.72 -21.90
N TYR A 28 14.30 28.41 -21.08
CA TYR A 28 13.80 29.39 -20.12
C TYR A 28 13.11 30.57 -20.81
N LYS A 29 13.72 31.13 -21.88
CA LYS A 29 13.15 32.22 -22.68
C LYS A 29 11.83 31.79 -23.34
N PHE A 30 11.75 30.57 -23.84
CA PHE A 30 10.53 30.01 -24.42
C PHE A 30 9.40 29.88 -23.38
N ILE A 31 9.71 29.32 -22.21
CA ILE A 31 8.75 29.17 -21.10
C ILE A 31 8.34 30.55 -20.54
N ALA A 32 9.29 31.48 -20.40
CA ALA A 32 9.04 32.83 -19.89
C ALA A 32 8.16 33.66 -20.85
N ARG A 33 8.29 33.48 -22.16
CA ARG A 33 7.39 34.07 -23.17
C ARG A 33 5.96 33.51 -23.08
N HIS A 34 5.79 32.28 -22.60
CA HIS A 34 4.49 31.63 -22.40
C HIS A 34 4.08 31.54 -20.92
N ARG A 35 4.61 32.44 -20.07
CA ARG A 35 4.43 32.39 -18.62
C ARG A 35 2.96 32.42 -18.18
N GLY A 36 2.08 33.07 -18.96
CA GLY A 36 0.64 33.01 -18.76
C GLY A 36 0.11 31.58 -18.78
N LEU A 37 0.23 30.90 -19.93
CA LEU A 37 -0.18 29.50 -20.11
C LEU A 37 0.51 28.54 -19.12
N GLY A 38 1.81 28.72 -18.88
CA GLY A 38 2.53 27.91 -17.89
C GLY A 38 2.02 28.10 -16.46
N SER A 39 1.64 29.32 -16.09
CA SER A 39 1.02 29.62 -14.79
C SER A 39 -0.39 29.08 -14.70
N THR A 40 -1.19 29.14 -15.78
CA THR A 40 -2.54 28.58 -15.84
C THR A 40 -2.48 27.05 -15.73
N PHE A 41 -1.55 26.40 -16.43
CA PHE A 41 -1.36 24.95 -16.36
C PHE A 41 -0.85 24.52 -14.98
N THR A 42 0.06 25.28 -14.38
CA THR A 42 0.53 25.04 -13.01
C THR A 42 -0.59 25.24 -11.99
N GLN A 43 -1.40 26.29 -12.13
CA GLN A 43 -2.54 26.53 -11.23
C GLN A 43 -3.67 25.51 -11.41
N LEU A 44 -3.87 25.01 -12.63
CA LEU A 44 -4.84 23.96 -12.93
C LEU A 44 -4.40 22.62 -12.32
N LEU A 45 -3.12 22.26 -12.44
CA LEU A 45 -2.60 20.98 -11.97
C LEU A 45 -2.18 20.98 -10.49
N TRP A 46 -1.69 22.09 -9.96
CA TRP A 46 -1.14 22.23 -8.60
C TRP A 46 -1.88 23.23 -7.70
N GLY A 47 -2.87 23.97 -8.21
CA GLY A 47 -3.62 24.97 -7.44
C GLY A 47 -2.89 26.32 -7.31
N LYS A 48 -3.55 27.27 -6.62
CA LYS A 48 -3.02 28.62 -6.40
C LYS A 48 -1.81 28.67 -5.46
N ASP A 49 -1.61 27.65 -4.63
CA ASP A 49 -0.49 27.54 -3.71
C ASP A 49 0.53 26.50 -4.21
N VAL A 50 1.65 26.98 -4.73
CA VAL A 50 2.73 26.15 -5.30
C VAL A 50 3.66 25.60 -4.21
N ARG A 51 3.35 25.85 -2.93
CA ARG A 51 4.07 25.21 -1.82
C ARG A 51 3.87 23.70 -1.89
N PRO A 52 4.92 22.90 -1.66
CA PRO A 52 4.78 21.45 -1.67
C PRO A 52 3.75 21.04 -0.60
N PRO A 53 2.66 20.35 -0.97
CA PRO A 53 1.66 19.90 -0.01
C PRO A 53 2.31 19.01 1.05
N THR A 54 2.19 19.43 2.30
CA THR A 54 2.76 18.75 3.45
C THR A 54 1.80 17.64 3.89
N TYR A 55 1.85 16.49 3.21
CA TYR A 55 1.04 15.29 3.51
C TYR A 55 1.44 14.59 4.84
N PHE A 56 1.94 15.32 5.83
CA PHE A 56 2.41 14.74 7.09
C PHE A 56 1.28 14.11 7.90
N TRP A 57 0.18 14.85 8.07
CA TRP A 57 -1.00 14.35 8.78
C TRP A 57 -1.63 13.18 8.04
N ALA A 58 -1.79 13.29 6.72
CA ALA A 58 -2.29 12.21 5.88
C ALA A 58 -1.42 10.96 6.02
N ARG A 59 -0.09 11.08 5.88
CA ARG A 59 0.85 9.95 6.08
C ARG A 59 0.70 9.31 7.45
N ARG A 60 0.62 10.13 8.49
CA ARG A 60 0.54 9.66 9.88
C ARG A 60 -0.74 8.86 10.12
N TRP A 61 -1.89 9.41 9.74
CA TRP A 61 -3.17 8.73 9.91
C TRP A 61 -3.30 7.51 9.01
N PHE A 62 -2.79 7.58 7.78
CA PHE A 62 -2.74 6.44 6.86
C PHE A 62 -1.96 5.27 7.46
N LEU A 63 -0.75 5.48 7.97
CA LEU A 63 0.06 4.42 8.57
C LEU A 63 -0.60 3.82 9.82
N ARG A 64 -1.28 4.63 10.62
CA ARG A 64 -2.04 4.16 11.79
C ARG A 64 -3.26 3.33 11.42
N ALA A 65 -4.01 3.79 10.42
CA ALA A 65 -5.14 3.04 9.89
C ALA A 65 -4.68 1.70 9.30
N LEU A 66 -3.57 1.71 8.57
CA LEU A 66 -2.96 0.48 8.06
C LEU A 66 -2.51 -0.46 9.19
N GLY A 67 -1.90 0.08 10.25
CA GLY A 67 -1.58 -0.69 11.45
C GLY A 67 -2.81 -1.28 12.13
N LEU A 68 -3.92 -0.55 12.20
CA LEU A 68 -5.19 -1.06 12.74
C LEU A 68 -5.77 -2.19 11.86
N ILE A 69 -5.68 -2.06 10.54
CA ILE A 69 -6.13 -3.10 9.61
C ILE A 69 -5.28 -4.37 9.80
N TYR A 70 -3.95 -4.25 9.87
CA TYR A 70 -3.09 -5.40 10.17
C TYR A 70 -3.41 -6.01 11.54
N LEU A 71 -3.63 -5.19 12.57
CA LEU A 71 -4.00 -5.65 13.91
C LEU A 71 -5.25 -6.54 13.86
N ILE A 72 -6.31 -6.05 13.18
CA ILE A 72 -7.56 -6.79 13.02
C ILE A 72 -7.31 -8.08 12.23
N ALA A 73 -6.56 -8.02 11.14
CA ALA A 73 -6.28 -9.19 10.30
C ALA A 73 -5.52 -10.29 11.06
N PHE A 74 -4.41 -9.93 11.72
CA PHE A 74 -3.61 -10.89 12.50
C PHE A 74 -4.37 -11.43 13.72
N ALA A 75 -5.13 -10.59 14.43
CA ALA A 75 -5.91 -11.04 15.58
C ALA A 75 -7.06 -11.97 15.14
N SER A 76 -7.78 -11.61 14.08
CA SER A 76 -8.88 -12.40 13.54
C SER A 76 -8.41 -13.75 13.02
N PHE A 77 -7.32 -13.76 12.23
CA PHE A 77 -6.76 -14.99 11.70
C PHE A 77 -6.10 -15.85 12.80
N GLY A 78 -5.46 -15.23 13.79
CA GLY A 78 -4.78 -15.93 14.87
C GLY A 78 -5.68 -16.83 15.74
N VAL A 79 -6.97 -16.52 15.82
CA VAL A 79 -7.96 -17.38 16.51
C VAL A 79 -8.34 -18.61 15.66
N GLN A 80 -8.18 -18.53 14.34
CA GLN A 80 -8.62 -19.55 13.38
C GLN A 80 -7.46 -20.37 12.79
N VAL A 81 -6.22 -19.87 12.90
CA VAL A 81 -5.05 -20.39 12.19
C VAL A 81 -4.81 -21.88 12.44
N GLU A 82 -4.97 -22.34 13.67
CA GLU A 82 -4.77 -23.76 14.00
C GLU A 82 -5.82 -24.66 13.36
N GLY A 83 -7.09 -24.25 13.40
CA GLY A 83 -8.19 -25.01 12.79
C GLY A 83 -8.16 -25.00 11.26
N LEU A 84 -7.65 -23.92 10.65
CA LEU A 84 -7.59 -23.81 9.19
C LEU A 84 -6.35 -24.48 8.62
N VAL A 85 -5.16 -24.14 9.12
CA VAL A 85 -3.87 -24.50 8.50
C VAL A 85 -2.84 -25.11 9.45
N GLY A 86 -3.18 -25.27 10.73
CA GLY A 86 -2.35 -26.01 11.68
C GLY A 86 -2.20 -27.49 11.30
N SER A 87 -1.36 -28.21 12.04
CA SER A 87 -1.01 -29.61 11.74
C SER A 87 -2.22 -30.56 11.67
N ASN A 88 -3.31 -30.24 12.38
CA ASN A 88 -4.57 -30.99 12.40
C ASN A 88 -5.73 -30.18 11.79
N GLY A 89 -5.42 -29.11 11.05
CA GLY A 89 -6.41 -28.21 10.47
C GLY A 89 -7.04 -28.75 9.18
N VAL A 90 -7.92 -27.95 8.58
CA VAL A 90 -8.62 -28.31 7.33
C VAL A 90 -7.65 -28.44 6.14
N SER A 91 -6.67 -27.54 6.03
CA SER A 91 -5.60 -27.61 5.01
C SER A 91 -4.21 -27.51 5.69
N PRO A 92 -3.69 -28.63 6.23
CA PRO A 92 -2.48 -28.61 7.05
C PRO A 92 -1.24 -28.15 6.29
N LEU A 93 -0.57 -27.13 6.82
CA LEU A 93 0.63 -26.56 6.22
C LEU A 93 1.80 -27.54 6.14
N ASN A 94 1.90 -28.40 7.17
CA ASN A 94 2.92 -29.44 7.28
C ASN A 94 2.78 -30.56 6.23
N GLN A 95 1.65 -30.63 5.50
CA GLN A 95 1.48 -31.53 4.36
C GLN A 95 1.64 -30.77 3.04
N PHE A 96 1.18 -29.51 2.99
CA PHE A 96 1.23 -28.67 1.80
C PHE A 96 2.66 -28.35 1.33
N LEU A 97 3.52 -27.82 2.21
CA LEU A 97 4.87 -27.39 1.80
C LEU A 97 5.74 -28.57 1.33
N PRO A 98 5.75 -29.74 2.01
CA PRO A 98 6.44 -30.93 1.49
C PRO A 98 5.91 -31.37 0.12
N ALA A 99 4.59 -31.40 -0.09
CA ALA A 99 4.01 -31.80 -1.38
C ALA A 99 4.42 -30.84 -2.52
N VAL A 100 4.52 -29.54 -2.26
CA VAL A 100 5.04 -28.57 -3.25
C VAL A 100 6.52 -28.82 -3.52
N TYR A 101 7.31 -29.10 -2.49
CA TYR A 101 8.73 -29.39 -2.64
C TYR A 101 8.98 -30.69 -3.43
N GLU A 102 8.20 -31.75 -3.17
CA GLU A 102 8.27 -33.00 -3.93
C GLU A 102 8.03 -32.79 -5.43
N ARG A 103 7.14 -31.84 -5.78
CA ARG A 103 6.77 -31.57 -7.17
C ARG A 103 7.73 -30.63 -7.89
N PHE A 104 8.25 -29.60 -7.20
CA PHE A 104 9.03 -28.52 -7.83
C PHE A 104 10.48 -28.43 -7.36
N GLY A 105 10.89 -29.27 -6.42
CA GLY A 105 12.23 -29.27 -5.82
C GLY A 105 12.61 -27.92 -5.24
N SER A 106 13.86 -27.49 -5.45
CA SER A 106 14.38 -26.21 -4.96
C SER A 106 13.63 -24.98 -5.52
N THR A 107 12.92 -25.11 -6.64
CA THR A 107 12.10 -24.02 -7.19
C THR A 107 10.90 -23.70 -6.29
N ALA A 108 10.50 -24.61 -5.40
CA ALA A 108 9.44 -24.38 -4.43
C ALA A 108 9.69 -23.14 -3.55
N TYR A 109 10.96 -22.87 -3.19
CA TYR A 109 11.31 -21.73 -2.33
C TYR A 109 11.07 -20.37 -3.00
N SER A 110 11.28 -20.27 -4.32
CA SER A 110 11.03 -19.03 -5.07
C SER A 110 9.56 -18.87 -5.44
N LEU A 111 8.85 -19.98 -5.64
CA LEU A 111 7.40 -19.99 -5.88
C LEU A 111 6.62 -19.57 -4.63
N LEU A 112 7.03 -20.05 -3.46
CA LEU A 112 6.36 -19.80 -2.19
C LEU A 112 7.34 -19.14 -1.20
N PRO A 113 7.61 -17.83 -1.29
CA PRO A 113 8.50 -17.15 -0.36
C PRO A 113 7.84 -16.97 1.02
N THR A 114 7.95 -17.98 1.89
CA THR A 114 7.38 -18.00 3.25
C THR A 114 8.40 -18.37 4.31
N LEU A 115 8.27 -17.81 5.52
CA LEU A 115 9.04 -18.25 6.69
C LEU A 115 8.69 -19.67 7.15
N CYS A 116 7.54 -20.20 6.74
CA CYS A 116 7.07 -21.53 7.14
C CYS A 116 7.87 -22.70 6.56
N TRP A 117 8.82 -22.43 5.64
CA TRP A 117 9.79 -23.43 5.21
C TRP A 117 10.78 -23.83 6.30
N PHE A 118 11.06 -22.95 7.28
CA PHE A 118 11.96 -23.26 8.38
C PHE A 118 11.29 -24.14 9.44
N ASP A 119 10.02 -23.89 9.70
CA ASP A 119 9.20 -24.66 10.62
C ASP A 119 7.72 -24.53 10.19
N SER A 120 7.02 -25.66 10.06
CA SER A 120 5.60 -25.70 9.72
C SER A 120 4.71 -26.02 10.93
N SER A 121 5.24 -25.85 12.15
CA SER A 121 4.52 -26.10 13.39
C SER A 121 3.45 -25.05 13.71
N ASN A 122 2.48 -25.45 14.54
CA ASN A 122 1.49 -24.53 15.11
C ASN A 122 2.16 -23.39 15.90
N SER A 123 3.30 -23.66 16.55
CA SER A 123 4.05 -22.66 17.31
C SER A 123 4.54 -21.52 16.42
N LEU A 124 5.08 -21.81 15.23
CA LEU A 124 5.49 -20.75 14.30
C LEU A 124 4.27 -19.95 13.81
N LEU A 125 3.15 -20.62 13.50
CA LEU A 125 1.93 -19.95 13.07
C LEU A 125 1.41 -18.96 14.14
N HIS A 126 1.38 -19.37 15.41
CA HIS A 126 1.04 -18.47 16.51
C HIS A 126 2.06 -17.36 16.73
N PHE A 127 3.36 -17.64 16.55
CA PHE A 127 4.40 -16.62 16.60
C PHE A 127 4.21 -15.55 15.53
N LEU A 128 3.92 -15.95 14.29
CA LEU A 128 3.65 -15.01 13.19
C LEU A 128 2.41 -14.16 13.48
N CYS A 129 1.33 -14.77 13.99
CA CYS A 129 0.10 -14.05 14.34
C CYS A 129 0.31 -13.07 15.51
N SER A 130 0.85 -13.55 16.63
CA SER A 130 1.08 -12.72 17.83
C SER A 130 2.14 -11.64 17.59
N GLY A 131 3.22 -11.96 16.89
CA GLY A 131 4.22 -10.98 16.48
C GLY A 131 3.64 -9.95 15.51
N GLY A 132 2.77 -10.36 14.58
CA GLY A 132 2.02 -9.45 13.72
C GLY A 132 1.12 -8.48 14.50
N VAL A 133 0.43 -8.96 15.54
CA VAL A 133 -0.34 -8.11 16.47
C VAL A 133 0.56 -7.06 17.15
N VAL A 134 1.69 -7.48 17.71
CA VAL A 134 2.63 -6.58 18.39
C VAL A 134 3.19 -5.53 17.42
N LEU A 135 3.65 -5.94 16.24
CA LEU A 135 4.18 -5.03 15.22
C LEU A 135 3.11 -4.05 14.69
N SER A 136 1.85 -4.49 14.62
CA SER A 136 0.72 -3.64 14.25
C SER A 136 0.50 -2.54 15.29
N LEU A 137 0.56 -2.88 16.59
CA LEU A 137 0.51 -1.91 17.68
C LEU A 137 1.68 -0.92 17.61
N LEU A 138 2.90 -1.40 17.35
CA LEU A 138 4.07 -0.53 17.16
C LEU A 138 3.86 0.46 16.01
N LEU A 139 3.30 0.01 14.88
CA LEU A 139 2.98 0.86 13.74
C LEU A 139 1.92 1.92 14.08
N ILE A 140 0.88 1.57 14.85
CA ILE A 140 -0.14 2.51 15.34
C ILE A 140 0.48 3.57 16.25
N LEU A 141 1.38 3.16 17.14
CA LEU A 141 2.14 4.05 18.02
C LEU A 141 3.20 4.87 17.25
N GLY A 142 3.49 4.51 16.01
CA GLY A 142 4.49 5.17 15.17
C GLY A 142 5.94 4.84 15.57
N ILE A 143 6.16 3.70 16.24
CA ILE A 143 7.47 3.18 16.63
C ILE A 143 8.02 2.39 15.44
N ALA A 144 9.24 2.72 15.00
CA ALA A 144 9.93 2.05 13.90
C ALA A 144 9.03 1.75 12.67
N PRO A 145 8.26 2.70 12.10
CA PRO A 145 7.15 2.37 11.19
C PRO A 145 7.60 1.67 9.90
N ALA A 146 8.73 2.08 9.30
CA ALA A 146 9.24 1.41 8.10
C ALA A 146 9.69 -0.04 8.38
N LEU A 147 10.39 -0.25 9.51
CA LEU A 147 10.83 -1.59 9.93
C LEU A 147 9.63 -2.47 10.30
N SER A 148 8.66 -1.91 11.04
CA SER A 148 7.41 -2.60 11.38
C SER A 148 6.68 -3.05 10.12
N LEU A 149 6.58 -2.20 9.10
CA LEU A 149 5.97 -2.57 7.81
C LEU A 149 6.74 -3.66 7.06
N VAL A 150 8.08 -3.63 7.06
CA VAL A 150 8.88 -4.70 6.45
C VAL A 150 8.58 -6.05 7.12
N VAL A 151 8.59 -6.10 8.45
CA VAL A 151 8.34 -7.35 9.18
C VAL A 151 6.87 -7.77 9.07
N LEU A 152 5.92 -6.84 9.17
CA LEU A 152 4.49 -7.11 8.95
C LEU A 152 4.24 -7.68 7.55
N PHE A 153 4.88 -7.13 6.52
CA PHE A 153 4.77 -7.66 5.16
C PHE A 153 5.27 -9.10 5.06
N VAL A 154 6.46 -9.40 5.62
CA VAL A 154 7.01 -10.76 5.60
C VAL A 154 6.13 -11.74 6.38
N PHE A 155 5.63 -11.34 7.55
CA PHE A 155 4.74 -12.17 8.37
C PHE A 155 3.42 -12.43 7.65
N TYR A 156 2.79 -11.38 7.11
CA TYR A 156 1.52 -11.51 6.41
C TYR A 156 1.66 -12.29 5.10
N LEU A 157 2.77 -12.13 4.37
CA LEU A 157 3.07 -12.92 3.17
C LEU A 157 3.22 -14.40 3.52
N SER A 158 3.94 -14.70 4.60
CA SER A 158 4.13 -16.06 5.08
C SER A 158 2.80 -16.71 5.46
N LEU A 159 1.94 -15.98 6.19
CA LEU A 159 0.61 -16.44 6.54
C LEU A 159 -0.32 -16.54 5.32
N THR A 160 -0.24 -15.64 4.36
CA THR A 160 -1.05 -15.70 3.12
C THR A 160 -0.74 -16.96 2.33
N ILE A 161 0.55 -17.29 2.18
CA ILE A 161 0.99 -18.54 1.55
C ILE A 161 0.54 -19.75 2.36
N ALA A 162 0.70 -19.71 3.69
CA ALA A 162 0.27 -20.79 4.57
C ALA A 162 -1.25 -21.02 4.55
N GLY A 163 -2.01 -19.92 4.49
CA GLY A 163 -3.47 -19.83 4.46
C GLY A 163 -4.08 -20.42 3.20
N GLN A 164 -3.31 -20.56 2.13
CA GLN A 164 -3.77 -21.11 0.84
C GLN A 164 -5.08 -20.46 0.40
N THR A 165 -6.12 -21.26 0.16
CA THR A 165 -7.45 -20.80 -0.27
C THR A 165 -8.13 -19.86 0.73
N PHE A 166 -7.80 -19.94 2.03
CA PHE A 166 -8.42 -19.11 3.06
C PHE A 166 -7.92 -17.66 3.07
N LEU A 167 -6.72 -17.39 2.53
CA LEU A 167 -6.13 -16.05 2.45
C LEU A 167 -5.83 -15.62 1.00
N SER A 168 -6.42 -16.29 0.00
CA SER A 168 -6.26 -15.96 -1.42
C SER A 168 -7.33 -14.99 -1.93
N PHE A 169 -7.90 -14.15 -1.05
CA PHE A 169 -8.91 -13.18 -1.43
C PHE A 169 -8.30 -11.83 -1.83
N GLN A 170 -9.07 -11.03 -2.57
CA GLN A 170 -8.62 -9.75 -3.11
C GLN A 170 -8.16 -8.77 -2.02
N TRP A 171 -8.78 -8.80 -0.84
CA TRP A 171 -8.39 -7.93 0.28
C TRP A 171 -7.05 -8.31 0.91
N ASP A 172 -6.69 -9.60 0.94
CA ASP A 172 -5.40 -10.08 1.45
C ASP A 172 -4.27 -9.65 0.52
N ILE A 173 -4.49 -9.82 -0.79
CA ILE A 173 -3.57 -9.34 -1.83
C ILE A 173 -3.42 -7.82 -1.75
N LEU A 174 -4.52 -7.09 -1.63
CA LEU A 174 -4.49 -5.62 -1.49
C LEU A 174 -3.73 -5.19 -0.23
N LEU A 175 -3.88 -5.91 0.89
CA LEU A 175 -3.15 -5.61 2.13
C LEU A 175 -1.65 -5.86 1.97
N LEU A 176 -1.23 -6.94 1.29
CA LEU A 176 0.17 -7.18 0.94
C LEU A 176 0.75 -6.07 0.08
N GLU A 177 0.06 -5.69 -0.98
CA GLU A 177 0.50 -4.62 -1.88
C GLU A 177 0.56 -3.28 -1.18
N THR A 178 -0.46 -2.94 -0.38
CA THR A 178 -0.51 -1.71 0.39
C THR A 178 0.60 -1.67 1.42
N GLY A 179 0.83 -2.77 2.15
CA GLY A 179 1.90 -2.90 3.13
C GLY A 179 3.27 -2.72 2.53
N PHE A 180 3.55 -3.43 1.43
CA PHE A 180 4.82 -3.34 0.71
C PHE A 180 5.09 -1.92 0.21
N LEU A 181 4.12 -1.32 -0.49
CA LEU A 181 4.27 0.05 -1.02
C LEU A 181 4.41 1.08 0.11
N SER A 182 3.79 0.82 1.25
CA SER A 182 3.89 1.69 2.43
C SER A 182 5.30 1.73 3.03
N ILE A 183 6.16 0.73 2.79
CA ILE A 183 7.56 0.75 3.22
C ILE A 183 8.30 1.95 2.62
N PHE A 184 8.03 2.27 1.35
CA PHE A 184 8.63 3.42 0.64
C PHE A 184 7.99 4.75 1.01
N PHE A 185 6.82 4.72 1.63
CA PHE A 185 6.07 5.89 2.07
C PHE A 185 6.37 6.26 3.53
N ALA A 186 6.64 5.25 4.37
CA ALA A 186 6.91 5.39 5.79
C ALA A 186 8.27 6.07 6.07
N PRO A 187 8.36 6.88 7.14
CA PRO A 187 9.62 7.45 7.55
C PRO A 187 10.53 6.39 8.18
N TRP A 188 11.77 6.27 7.70
CA TRP A 188 12.81 5.45 8.34
C TRP A 188 13.32 6.11 9.62
N ARG A 189 12.61 5.86 10.72
CA ARG A 189 12.91 6.38 12.06
C ARG A 189 12.57 5.32 13.09
N LEU A 190 13.36 5.18 14.14
CA LEU A 190 13.11 4.17 15.17
C LEU A 190 12.06 4.61 16.20
N TRP A 191 12.02 5.91 16.53
CA TRP A 191 11.15 6.44 17.59
C TRP A 191 10.16 7.48 17.07
N PRO A 192 8.95 7.59 17.69
CA PRO A 192 7.97 8.60 17.32
C PRO A 192 8.54 10.00 17.56
N GLY A 193 8.40 10.87 16.56
CA GLY A 193 8.86 12.27 16.68
C GLY A 193 8.18 13.02 17.84
N GLU A 194 7.01 12.59 18.29
CA GLU A 194 6.28 13.20 19.41
C GLU A 194 6.85 12.84 20.78
N LEU A 195 7.30 11.59 20.97
CA LEU A 195 8.04 11.21 22.17
C LEU A 195 9.41 11.91 22.22
N MET A 196 9.94 12.28 21.07
CA MET A 196 11.18 13.06 20.94
C MET A 196 10.97 14.56 21.27
N LEU A 197 9.77 15.11 21.03
CA LEU A 197 9.40 16.48 21.45
C LEU A 197 9.44 16.66 22.98
N TRP A 198 9.23 15.58 23.75
CA TRP A 198 9.35 15.62 25.21
C TRP A 198 10.81 15.59 25.70
N ARG A 199 11.78 15.18 24.87
CA ARG A 199 13.19 15.00 25.26
C ARG A 199 14.08 16.24 25.04
N GLY A 200 13.51 17.44 25.07
CA GLY A 200 14.26 18.70 25.13
C GLY A 200 15.13 19.05 23.92
N SER A 201 15.00 18.34 22.80
CA SER A 201 15.72 18.65 21.56
C SER A 201 14.90 19.66 20.75
N GLY A 202 15.43 20.88 20.60
CA GLY A 202 14.74 22.07 20.06
C GLY A 202 14.11 21.97 18.66
N PRO A 203 13.51 23.06 18.15
CA PRO A 203 12.62 23.08 17.00
C PRO A 203 13.38 22.92 15.68
N LEU A 204 13.80 21.69 15.38
CA LEU A 204 14.28 21.25 14.08
C LEU A 204 14.13 19.73 13.98
N ALA A 205 12.93 19.22 14.32
CA ALA A 205 12.47 17.96 13.74
C ALA A 205 12.40 18.19 12.23
N THR A 206 13.51 17.95 11.54
CA THR A 206 13.61 17.91 10.08
C THR A 206 12.60 16.88 9.64
N THR A 207 11.39 17.31 9.33
CA THR A 207 10.29 16.45 8.92
C THR A 207 10.73 15.79 7.62
N SER A 208 11.03 14.49 7.67
CA SER A 208 11.47 13.75 6.49
C SER A 208 10.41 13.95 5.41
N PRO A 209 10.79 14.51 4.25
CA PRO A 209 9.84 14.80 3.19
C PRO A 209 9.10 13.52 2.81
N VAL A 210 7.82 13.66 2.47
CA VAL A 210 7.02 12.52 2.01
C VAL A 210 7.58 12.06 0.67
N SER A 211 7.85 10.75 0.55
CA SER A 211 8.31 10.16 -0.71
C SER A 211 7.24 10.36 -1.78
N ARG A 212 7.55 11.17 -2.81
CA ARG A 212 6.64 11.41 -3.94
C ARG A 212 6.38 10.12 -4.72
N ALA A 213 7.41 9.29 -4.88
CA ALA A 213 7.30 7.99 -5.51
C ALA A 213 6.38 7.05 -4.70
N GLY A 214 6.57 6.96 -3.38
CA GLY A 214 5.70 6.15 -2.51
C GLY A 214 4.24 6.61 -2.55
N LEU A 215 3.99 7.92 -2.53
CA LEU A 215 2.63 8.46 -2.67
C LEU A 215 2.01 8.17 -4.03
N PHE A 216 2.79 8.29 -5.11
CA PHE A 216 2.34 7.95 -6.46
C PHE A 216 1.98 6.47 -6.55
N LEU A 217 2.83 5.58 -6.03
CA LEU A 217 2.58 4.14 -6.03
C LEU A 217 1.30 3.77 -5.27
N LEU A 218 1.05 4.38 -4.11
CA LEU A 218 -0.21 4.16 -3.36
C LEU A 218 -1.43 4.68 -4.12
N LYS A 219 -1.34 5.84 -4.78
CA LYS A 219 -2.42 6.35 -5.65
C LYS A 219 -2.64 5.46 -6.87
N PHE A 220 -1.56 4.96 -7.46
CA PHE A 220 -1.61 4.03 -8.58
C PHE A 220 -2.21 2.69 -8.17
N LEU A 221 -1.93 2.20 -6.96
CA LEU A 221 -2.56 1.01 -6.40
C LEU A 221 -4.08 1.22 -6.26
N LEU A 222 -4.53 2.36 -5.74
CA LEU A 222 -5.95 2.69 -5.67
C LEU A 222 -6.59 2.73 -7.07
N PHE A 223 -5.93 3.37 -8.03
CA PHE A 223 -6.37 3.35 -9.42
C PHE A 223 -6.47 1.92 -9.96
N LYS A 224 -5.43 1.10 -9.76
CA LYS A 224 -5.40 -0.30 -10.19
C LYS A 224 -6.54 -1.10 -9.56
N LEU A 225 -6.79 -0.94 -8.27
CA LEU A 225 -7.91 -1.61 -7.57
C LEU A 225 -9.25 -1.28 -8.24
N MET A 226 -9.53 0.01 -8.44
CA MET A 226 -10.77 0.46 -9.07
C MET A 226 -10.88 -0.04 -10.52
N LEU A 227 -9.82 0.11 -11.31
CA LEU A 227 -9.79 -0.37 -12.70
C LEU A 227 -10.00 -1.88 -12.77
N MET A 228 -9.26 -2.67 -11.98
CA MET A 228 -9.33 -4.14 -12.02
C MET A 228 -10.66 -4.67 -11.51
N SER A 229 -11.32 -3.98 -10.57
CA SER A 229 -12.68 -4.32 -10.16
C SER A 229 -13.71 -4.20 -11.30
N GLY A 230 -13.45 -3.33 -12.28
CA GLY A 230 -14.25 -3.24 -13.51
C GLY A 230 -13.83 -4.27 -14.55
N VAL A 231 -12.52 -4.43 -14.77
CA VAL A 231 -11.99 -5.38 -15.75
C VAL A 231 -12.46 -6.80 -15.44
N VAL A 232 -12.41 -7.25 -14.18
CA VAL A 232 -12.80 -8.61 -13.80
C VAL A 232 -14.27 -8.91 -14.12
N LYS A 233 -15.14 -7.90 -14.05
CA LYS A 233 -16.56 -8.00 -14.40
C LYS A 233 -16.75 -8.17 -15.90
N LEU A 234 -16.03 -7.39 -16.71
CA LEU A 234 -16.09 -7.52 -18.16
C LEU A 234 -15.45 -8.83 -18.65
N THR A 235 -14.40 -9.29 -17.98
CA THR A 235 -13.74 -10.55 -18.33
C THR A 235 -14.42 -11.78 -17.72
N SER A 236 -15.48 -11.63 -16.93
CA SER A 236 -16.18 -12.77 -16.33
C SER A 236 -16.97 -13.59 -17.35
N GLY A 237 -17.21 -13.04 -18.56
CA GLY A 237 -18.04 -13.66 -19.58
C GLY A 237 -19.54 -13.62 -19.29
N ASP A 238 -19.96 -12.82 -18.30
CA ASP A 238 -21.37 -12.63 -17.97
C ASP A 238 -21.95 -11.47 -18.81
N ASP A 239 -22.96 -11.81 -19.61
CA ASP A 239 -23.66 -10.87 -20.49
C ASP A 239 -24.28 -9.70 -19.70
N CYS A 240 -24.63 -9.87 -18.42
CA CYS A 240 -25.22 -8.80 -17.63
C CYS A 240 -24.24 -7.63 -17.42
N TRP A 241 -22.93 -7.90 -17.33
CA TRP A 241 -21.92 -6.83 -17.21
C TRP A 241 -21.68 -6.14 -18.55
N TRP A 242 -21.73 -6.87 -19.66
CA TRP A 242 -21.58 -6.31 -21.01
C TRP A 242 -22.80 -5.51 -21.47
N ASN A 243 -24.00 -5.96 -21.10
CA ASN A 243 -25.26 -5.29 -21.38
C ASN A 243 -25.62 -4.21 -20.36
N LEU A 244 -24.75 -3.98 -19.36
CA LEU A 244 -24.94 -2.99 -18.29
C LEU A 244 -26.21 -3.20 -17.43
N THR A 245 -26.70 -4.43 -17.32
CA THR A 245 -27.89 -4.80 -16.51
C THR A 245 -27.52 -5.44 -15.17
N ALA A 246 -26.25 -5.68 -14.90
CA ALA A 246 -25.81 -6.38 -13.69
C ALA A 246 -26.26 -5.71 -12.38
N LEU A 247 -26.42 -4.38 -12.36
CA LEU A 247 -26.86 -3.65 -11.16
C LEU A 247 -28.35 -3.84 -10.85
N ASP A 248 -29.17 -4.36 -11.77
CA ASP A 248 -30.56 -4.74 -11.50
C ASP A 248 -30.65 -5.88 -10.49
N TYR A 249 -29.66 -6.77 -10.48
CA TYR A 249 -29.62 -7.93 -9.59
C TYR A 249 -28.59 -7.80 -8.47
N HIS A 250 -27.58 -6.92 -8.64
CA HIS A 250 -26.48 -6.76 -7.69
C HIS A 250 -26.99 -6.39 -6.28
N TYR A 251 -27.98 -5.50 -6.19
CA TYR A 251 -28.51 -5.08 -4.90
C TYR A 251 -29.26 -6.18 -4.15
N TRP A 252 -29.73 -7.22 -4.84
CA TRP A 252 -30.39 -8.39 -4.24
C TRP A 252 -29.39 -9.41 -3.70
N SER A 253 -28.25 -9.56 -4.37
CA SER A 253 -27.31 -10.66 -4.16
C SER A 253 -25.97 -10.26 -3.53
N GLN A 254 -25.73 -8.96 -3.31
CA GLN A 254 -24.48 -8.52 -2.68
C GLN A 254 -24.30 -9.16 -1.29
N PRO A 255 -23.09 -9.61 -0.94
CA PRO A 255 -22.84 -10.37 0.30
C PRO A 255 -22.97 -9.54 1.58
N LEU A 256 -22.88 -8.19 1.46
CA LEU A 256 -23.01 -7.25 2.57
C LEU A 256 -24.01 -6.15 2.18
N PRO A 257 -25.32 -6.46 2.11
CA PRO A 257 -26.33 -5.49 1.72
C PRO A 257 -26.40 -4.38 2.75
N THR A 258 -26.29 -3.14 2.30
CA THR A 258 -26.54 -1.98 3.14
C THR A 258 -28.04 -1.72 3.23
N VAL A 259 -28.49 -0.99 4.25
CA VAL A 259 -29.88 -0.51 4.31
C VAL A 259 -30.29 0.23 3.04
N PHE A 260 -29.33 0.85 2.34
CA PHE A 260 -29.57 1.60 1.11
C PHE A 260 -29.75 0.74 -0.14
N ALA A 261 -29.40 -0.55 -0.09
CA ALA A 261 -29.53 -1.48 -1.20
C ALA A 261 -30.96 -1.56 -1.72
N TRP A 262 -31.94 -1.62 -0.82
CA TRP A 262 -33.35 -1.71 -1.18
C TRP A 262 -33.83 -0.46 -1.92
N TRP A 263 -33.46 0.73 -1.46
CA TRP A 263 -33.84 1.96 -2.16
C TRP A 263 -33.13 2.11 -3.50
N ALA A 264 -31.87 1.67 -3.61
CA ALA A 264 -31.11 1.66 -4.86
C ALA A 264 -31.72 0.71 -5.90
N ASP A 265 -32.15 -0.48 -5.47
CA ASP A 265 -32.90 -1.43 -6.30
C ASP A 265 -34.18 -0.81 -6.89
N LYS A 266 -34.95 -0.07 -6.06
CA LYS A 266 -36.19 0.57 -6.48
C LYS A 266 -36.01 1.81 -7.36
N ARG A 267 -34.78 2.19 -7.73
CA ARG A 267 -34.54 3.29 -8.66
C ARG A 267 -34.76 2.85 -10.12
N PRO A 268 -34.95 3.81 -11.05
CA PRO A 268 -35.05 3.49 -12.47
C PRO A 268 -33.73 2.90 -13.00
N GLU A 269 -33.81 2.18 -14.12
CA GLU A 269 -32.65 1.55 -14.77
C GLU A 269 -31.51 2.53 -15.06
N TRP A 270 -31.77 3.78 -15.46
CA TRP A 270 -30.70 4.76 -15.75
C TRP A 270 -29.81 5.10 -14.55
N PHE A 271 -30.29 4.87 -13.32
CA PHE A 271 -29.52 5.08 -12.09
C PHE A 271 -28.68 3.85 -11.72
N LYS A 272 -29.16 2.68 -12.12
CA LYS A 272 -28.48 1.40 -11.97
C LYS A 272 -27.53 1.20 -13.16
#